data_AF-A0A1I6BK94-F1
#
_entry.id   AF-A0A1I6BK94-F1
#
_cell.length_a   1.000
_cell.length_b   1.000
_cell.length_c   1.000
_cell.angle_alpha   90.00
_cell.angle_beta   90.00
_cell.angle_gamma   90.00
#
_symmetry.space_group_name_H-M   'P 1'
#
loop_
_entity.id
_entity.type
_entity.pdbx_description
1 polymer ?
#
loop_
_entity_poly.entity_id
_entity_poly.type
_entity_poly.pdbx_seq_one_letter_code
_entity_poly.pdbx_strand_id
1 'polypeptide(L)'
;MENIFDSQENSISLLIEKWNEIYPILKNAFEQRELSQVSRQMENGMQLFIEFLFRSNGKSVQPSLNAEMLDFYPVNFQERIQFVKSRPTSYHAFIQLSELFREHEKLYAKNIALKKASKHKTV
;
A
#
# COMPACT_ATOMS: atom_id res chain seq x y z
N MET A 1 20.36 18.64 11.58
CA MET A 1 20.21 17.46 10.72
C MET A 1 18.75 17.07 10.79
N GLU A 2 18.03 17.20 9.68
CA GLU A 2 16.63 16.78 9.60
C GLU A 2 16.56 15.27 9.83
N ASN A 3 15.70 14.83 10.75
CA ASN A 3 15.61 13.42 11.13
C ASN A 3 15.03 12.62 9.96
N ILE A 4 15.88 11.83 9.29
CA ILE A 4 15.53 11.00 8.12
C ILE A 4 14.35 10.05 8.42
N PHE A 5 14.14 9.68 9.68
CA PHE A 5 12.99 8.87 10.09
C PHE A 5 11.67 9.65 10.05
N ASP A 6 11.70 10.94 10.43
CA ASP A 6 10.49 11.77 10.44
C ASP A 6 10.06 12.10 9.00
N SER A 7 11.01 12.29 8.07
CA SER A 7 10.68 12.52 6.66
C SER A 7 10.11 11.28 5.97
N GLN A 8 10.59 10.07 6.32
CA GLN A 8 10.03 8.81 5.82
C GLN A 8 8.64 8.53 6.42
N GLU A 9 8.47 8.65 7.75
CA GLU A 9 7.16 8.47 8.40
C GLU A 9 6.12 9.44 7.82
N ASN A 10 6.49 10.71 7.61
CA ASN A 10 5.62 11.70 6.96
C ASN A 10 5.29 11.32 5.51
N SER A 11 6.28 10.85 4.74
CA SER A 11 6.04 10.40 3.36
C SER A 11 5.10 9.21 3.30
N ILE A 12 5.15 8.28 4.25
CA ILE A 12 4.23 7.13 4.29
C ILE A 12 2.83 7.55 4.71
N SER A 13 2.70 8.44 5.69
CA SER A 13 1.39 8.98 6.11
C SER A 13 0.64 9.63 4.94
N LEU A 14 1.35 10.40 4.10
CA LEU A 14 0.76 11.01 2.89
C LEU A 14 0.24 9.96 1.88
N LEU A 15 0.87 8.79 1.79
CA LEU A 15 0.39 7.72 0.90
C LEU A 15 -0.88 7.07 1.45
N ILE A 16 -0.97 6.89 2.78
CA ILE A 16 -2.15 6.36 3.45
C ILE A 16 -3.32 7.35 3.34
N GLU A 17 -3.06 8.65 3.50
CA GLU A 17 -4.05 9.72 3.30
C GLU A 17 -4.62 9.72 1.88
N LYS A 18 -3.77 9.63 0.86
CA LYS A 18 -4.22 9.48 -0.53
C LYS A 18 -5.09 8.25 -0.76
N TRP A 19 -4.80 7.14 -0.08
CA TRP A 19 -5.64 5.95 -0.16
C TRP A 19 -7.02 6.21 0.47
N ASN A 20 -7.07 6.90 1.61
CA ASN A 20 -8.31 7.29 2.26
C ASN A 20 -9.16 8.25 1.41
N GLU A 21 -8.56 9.00 0.50
CA GLU A 21 -9.27 9.80 -0.51
C GLU A 21 -9.78 8.93 -1.68
N ILE A 22 -8.97 7.99 -2.18
CA ILE A 22 -9.31 7.12 -3.32
C ILE A 22 -10.40 6.10 -2.95
N TYR A 23 -10.35 5.52 -1.75
CA TYR A 23 -11.27 4.48 -1.31
C TYR A 23 -12.76 4.86 -1.43
N PRO A 24 -13.25 5.99 -0.89
CA PRO A 24 -14.65 6.37 -1.03
C PRO A 24 -15.04 6.67 -2.47
N ILE A 25 -14.12 7.21 -3.29
CA ILE A 25 -14.35 7.45 -4.72
C ILE A 25 -14.55 6.12 -5.45
N LEU A 26 -13.69 5.13 -5.20
CA LEU A 26 -13.82 3.78 -5.77
C LEU A 26 -15.12 3.13 -5.35
N LYS A 27 -15.44 3.17 -4.05
CA LYS A 27 -16.66 2.59 -3.52
C LYS A 27 -17.90 3.16 -4.22
N ASN A 28 -17.98 4.49 -4.33
CA ASN A 28 -19.07 5.15 -5.05
C ASN A 28 -19.07 4.79 -6.55
N ALA A 29 -17.91 4.77 -7.21
CA ALA A 29 -17.83 4.42 -8.63
C ALA A 29 -18.33 2.99 -8.91
N PHE A 30 -18.04 2.03 -8.03
CA PHE A 30 -18.60 0.67 -8.12
C PHE A 30 -20.11 0.64 -7.88
N GLU A 31 -20.62 1.39 -6.89
CA GLU A 31 -22.05 1.50 -6.61
C GLU A 31 -22.81 2.11 -7.81
N GLN A 32 -22.26 3.14 -8.44
CA GLN A 32 -22.82 3.81 -9.62
C GLN A 32 -22.51 3.11 -10.95
N ARG A 33 -21.68 2.05 -10.94
CA ARG A 33 -21.22 1.31 -12.14
C ARG A 33 -20.48 2.20 -13.16
N GLU A 34 -19.78 3.22 -12.68
CA GLU A 34 -18.97 4.15 -13.48
C GLU A 34 -17.63 3.52 -13.84
N LEU A 35 -17.65 2.57 -14.79
CA LEU A 35 -16.49 1.71 -15.10
C LEU A 35 -15.23 2.49 -15.51
N SER A 36 -15.38 3.65 -16.15
CA SER A 36 -14.26 4.52 -16.52
C SER A 36 -13.56 5.09 -15.27
N GLN A 37 -14.35 5.51 -14.27
CA GLN A 37 -13.86 6.00 -13.00
C GLN A 37 -13.28 4.86 -12.16
N VAL A 38 -13.92 3.68 -12.15
CA VAL A 38 -13.39 2.47 -11.51
C VAL A 38 -12.01 2.15 -12.07
N SER A 39 -11.87 2.03 -13.40
CA SER A 39 -10.60 1.67 -14.02
C SER A 39 -9.50 2.65 -13.65
N ARG A 40 -9.77 3.96 -13.77
CA ARG A 40 -8.80 5.01 -13.44
C ARG A 40 -8.38 4.98 -11.97
N GLN A 41 -9.35 4.85 -11.06
CA GLN A 41 -9.04 4.89 -9.64
C GLN A 41 -8.42 3.59 -9.12
N MET A 42 -8.74 2.45 -9.73
CA MET A 42 -8.08 1.17 -9.42
C MET A 42 -6.62 1.18 -9.85
N GLU A 43 -6.32 1.76 -11.01
CA GLU A 43 -4.95 2.00 -11.45
C GLU A 43 -4.19 2.93 -10.48
N ASN A 44 -4.78 4.06 -10.12
CA ASN A 44 -4.20 4.98 -9.12
C ASN A 44 -3.95 4.28 -7.79
N GLY A 45 -4.92 3.52 -7.29
CA GLY A 45 -4.81 2.77 -6.04
C GLY A 45 -3.72 1.71 -6.09
N MET A 46 -3.56 0.99 -7.21
CA MET A 46 -2.48 0.02 -7.39
C MET A 46 -1.11 0.69 -7.39
N GLN A 47 -0.93 1.80 -8.11
CA GLN A 47 0.34 2.52 -8.14
C GLN A 47 0.69 3.04 -6.75
N LEU A 48 -0.28 3.60 -6.04
CA LEU A 48 -0.14 4.07 -4.67
C LEU A 48 0.24 2.94 -3.70
N PHE A 49 -0.39 1.77 -3.83
CA PHE A 49 -0.07 0.60 -3.02
C PHE A 49 1.37 0.13 -3.24
N ILE A 50 1.80 0.06 -4.51
CA ILE A 50 3.18 -0.34 -4.86
C ILE A 50 4.19 0.64 -4.26
N GLU A 51 3.92 1.95 -4.36
CA GLU A 51 4.76 2.97 -3.76
C GLU A 51 4.84 2.82 -2.23
N PHE A 52 3.70 2.60 -1.57
CA PHE A 52 3.64 2.34 -0.14
C PHE A 52 4.44 1.09 0.24
N LEU A 53 4.28 0.00 -0.51
CA LEU A 53 4.98 -1.27 -0.28
C LEU A 53 6.50 -1.12 -0.31
N PHE A 54 7.06 -0.49 -1.35
CA PHE A 54 8.51 -0.32 -1.47
C PHE A 54 9.08 0.70 -0.49
N ARG A 55 8.44 1.88 -0.35
CA ARG A 55 8.97 2.95 0.50
C ARG A 55 8.95 2.58 1.98
N SER A 56 7.94 1.84 2.44
CA SER A 56 7.88 1.34 3.82
C SER A 56 8.94 0.27 4.12
N ASN A 57 9.41 -0.44 3.09
CA ASN A 57 10.58 -1.32 3.13
C ASN A 57 11.91 -0.58 2.92
N GLY A 58 11.92 0.76 2.85
CA GLY A 58 13.13 1.56 2.62
C GLY A 58 13.75 1.37 1.23
N LYS A 59 12.98 0.92 0.25
CA LYS A 59 13.42 0.61 -1.11
C LYS A 59 12.78 1.57 -2.12
N SER A 60 13.48 1.82 -3.21
CA SER A 60 12.91 2.50 -4.39
C SER A 60 11.94 1.57 -5.11
N VAL A 61 10.89 2.13 -5.71
CA VAL A 61 9.94 1.38 -6.54
C VAL A 61 10.68 0.70 -7.69
N GLN A 62 10.41 -0.59 -7.88
CA GLN A 62 11.02 -1.41 -8.93
C GLN A 62 10.02 -1.70 -10.05
N PRO A 63 10.47 -1.89 -11.30
CA PRO A 63 9.60 -2.30 -12.41
C PRO A 63 8.93 -3.65 -12.20
N SER A 64 9.63 -4.59 -11.55
CA SER A 64 9.13 -5.92 -11.21
C SER A 64 8.73 -6.00 -9.74
N LEU A 65 7.50 -6.45 -9.47
CA LEU A 65 7.06 -6.78 -8.13
C LEU A 65 7.57 -8.19 -7.76
N ASN A 66 8.67 -8.25 -7.02
CA ASN A 66 9.13 -9.48 -6.39
C ASN A 66 9.05 -9.32 -4.85
N ALA A 67 8.12 -10.07 -4.24
CA ALA A 67 7.90 -10.08 -2.80
C ALA A 67 9.15 -10.47 -2.01
N GLU A 68 9.98 -11.37 -2.55
CA GLU A 68 11.17 -11.91 -1.87
C GLU A 68 12.26 -10.84 -1.63
N MET A 69 12.17 -9.71 -2.33
CA MET A 69 13.09 -8.59 -2.14
C MET A 69 12.69 -7.67 -0.97
N LEU A 70 11.53 -7.90 -0.35
CA LEU A 70 10.94 -7.05 0.69
C LEU A 70 11.07 -7.72 2.06
N ASP A 71 11.37 -6.93 3.08
CA ASP A 71 11.53 -7.41 4.46
C ASP A 71 10.17 -7.79 5.07
N PHE A 72 9.11 -7.11 4.64
CA PHE A 72 7.74 -7.44 5.00
C PHE A 72 6.77 -7.07 3.88
N TYR A 73 5.75 -7.91 3.70
CA TYR A 73 4.71 -7.77 2.68
C TYR A 73 3.44 -8.53 3.10
N PRO A 74 2.25 -8.20 2.54
CA PRO A 74 1.00 -8.89 2.86
C PRO A 74 1.00 -10.38 2.52
N VAL A 75 0.13 -11.15 3.16
CA VAL A 75 -0.01 -12.59 2.89
C VAL A 75 -0.57 -12.80 1.48
N ASN A 76 0.00 -13.77 0.75
CA ASN A 76 -0.34 -14.09 -0.64
C ASN A 76 -0.30 -12.85 -1.56
N PHE A 77 0.64 -11.94 -1.29
CA PHE A 77 0.76 -10.68 -2.01
C PHE A 77 0.86 -10.90 -3.53
N GLN A 78 1.68 -11.87 -3.96
CA GLN A 78 1.94 -12.10 -5.38
C GLN A 78 0.67 -12.51 -6.14
N GLU A 79 -0.09 -13.46 -5.60
CA GLU A 79 -1.35 -13.93 -6.20
C GLU A 79 -2.40 -12.82 -6.21
N ARG A 80 -2.51 -12.09 -5.10
CA ARG A 80 -3.52 -11.05 -4.93
C ARG A 80 -3.25 -9.85 -5.83
N ILE A 81 -2.01 -9.38 -5.92
CA ILE A 81 -1.69 -8.24 -6.79
C ILE A 81 -1.83 -8.62 -8.27
N GLN A 82 -1.50 -9.87 -8.64
CA GLN A 82 -1.76 -10.37 -9.99
C GLN A 82 -3.27 -10.41 -10.30
N PHE A 83 -4.09 -10.86 -9.35
CA PHE A 83 -5.54 -10.86 -9.49
C PHE A 83 -6.07 -9.43 -9.71
N VAL A 84 -5.66 -8.46 -8.88
CA VAL A 84 -6.08 -7.06 -9.01
C VAL A 84 -5.69 -6.50 -10.39
N LYS A 85 -4.44 -6.73 -10.83
CA LYS A 85 -3.96 -6.30 -12.15
C LYS A 85 -4.74 -6.92 -13.30
N SER A 86 -5.14 -8.19 -13.17
CA SER A 86 -5.86 -8.91 -14.23
C SER A 86 -7.32 -8.49 -14.37
N ARG A 87 -7.93 -7.99 -13.28
CA ARG A 87 -9.38 -7.70 -13.21
C ARG A 87 -9.67 -6.38 -12.46
N PRO A 88 -9.05 -5.26 -12.84
CA PRO A 88 -9.12 -4.01 -12.07
C PRO A 88 -10.55 -3.48 -11.96
N THR A 89 -11.42 -3.75 -12.93
CA THR A 89 -12.82 -3.30 -12.92
C THR A 89 -13.78 -4.20 -12.15
N SER A 90 -13.28 -5.24 -11.48
CA SER A 90 -14.11 -6.13 -10.65
C SER A 90 -14.18 -5.64 -9.20
N TYR A 91 -15.36 -5.75 -8.58
CA TYR A 91 -15.53 -5.39 -7.16
C TYR A 91 -14.62 -6.24 -6.26
N HIS A 92 -14.41 -7.51 -6.60
CA HIS A 92 -13.47 -8.37 -5.88
C HIS A 92 -12.02 -7.85 -5.93
N ALA A 93 -11.57 -7.29 -7.06
CA ALA A 93 -10.24 -6.67 -7.13
C ALA A 93 -10.13 -5.44 -6.22
N PHE A 94 -11.18 -4.64 -6.13
CA PHE A 94 -11.23 -3.52 -5.18
C PHE A 94 -11.14 -3.98 -3.73
N ILE A 95 -11.87 -5.03 -3.35
CA ILE A 95 -11.76 -5.62 -2.01
C ILE A 95 -10.34 -6.15 -1.77
N GLN A 96 -9.76 -6.88 -2.72
CA GLN A 96 -8.40 -7.40 -2.60
C GLN A 96 -7.36 -6.28 -2.41
N LEU A 97 -7.45 -5.20 -3.19
CA LEU A 97 -6.56 -4.04 -3.04
C LEU A 97 -6.74 -3.37 -1.68
N SER A 98 -7.98 -3.21 -1.22
CA SER A 98 -8.28 -2.60 0.09
C SER A 98 -7.74 -3.43 1.26
N GLU A 99 -7.85 -4.75 1.16
CA GLU A 99 -7.28 -5.66 2.16
C GLU A 99 -5.75 -5.63 2.15
N LEU A 100 -5.12 -5.55 0.97
CA LEU A 100 -3.67 -5.38 0.85
C LEU A 100 -3.19 -4.11 1.57
N PHE A 101 -3.86 -2.97 1.40
CA PHE A 101 -3.56 -1.74 2.15
C PHE A 101 -3.66 -1.97 3.65
N ARG A 102 -4.80 -2.48 4.13
CA ARG A 102 -5.05 -2.70 5.56
C ARG A 102 -4.02 -3.65 6.20
N GLU A 103 -3.65 -4.72 5.51
CA GLU A 103 -2.64 -5.65 5.98
C GLU A 103 -1.26 -5.00 6.03
N HIS A 104 -0.89 -4.25 4.98
CA HIS A 104 0.42 -3.62 4.91
C HIS A 104 0.60 -2.48 5.92
N GLU A 105 -0.44 -1.69 6.20
CA GLU A 105 -0.46 -0.70 7.28
C GLU A 105 -0.16 -1.34 8.65
N LYS A 106 -0.74 -2.50 8.94
CA LYS A 106 -0.48 -3.24 10.18
C LYS A 106 0.97 -3.74 10.25
N LEU A 107 1.49 -4.28 9.14
CA LEU A 107 2.87 -4.73 9.07
C LEU A 107 3.86 -3.57 9.25
N TYR A 108 3.60 -2.43 8.62
CA TYR A 108 4.39 -1.23 8.77
C TYR A 108 4.38 -0.71 10.21
N ALA A 109 3.20 -0.56 10.83
CA ALA A 109 3.08 -0.13 12.22
C ALA A 109 3.86 -1.05 13.17
N LYS A 110 3.77 -2.37 12.97
CA LYS A 110 4.56 -3.36 13.71
C LYS A 110 6.07 -3.14 13.51
N ASN A 111 6.52 -2.93 12.27
CA ASN A 111 7.93 -2.71 11.95
C ASN A 111 8.48 -1.46 12.63
N ILE A 112 7.74 -0.35 12.61
CA ILE A 112 8.09 0.90 13.29
C ILE A 112 8.16 0.72 14.80
N ALA A 113 7.18 0.04 15.41
CA ALA A 113 7.18 -0.23 16.84
C ALA A 113 8.41 -1.06 17.27
N LEU A 114 8.75 -2.10 16.51
CA LEU A 114 9.94 -2.93 16.76
C LEU A 114 11.23 -2.11 16.63
N LYS A 115 11.36 -1.28 15.59
CA LYS A 115 12.54 -0.40 15.41
C LYS A 115 12.71 0.59 16.57
N LYS A 116 11.61 1.20 17.04
CA LYS A 116 11.62 2.12 18.18
C LYS A 116 12.01 1.40 19.48
N ALA A 117 11.46 0.21 19.74
CA ALA A 117 11.82 -0.60 20.91
C ALA A 117 13.27 -1.09 20.90
N SER A 118 13.83 -1.37 19.71
CA SER A 118 15.22 -1.80 19.54
C SER A 118 16.20 -0.67 19.85
N LYS A 119 15.90 0.57 19.45
CA LYS A 119 16.73 1.75 19.74
C LYS A 119 16.82 2.06 21.25
N HIS A 120 15.79 1.73 22.03
CA HIS A 120 15.78 1.94 23.48
C HIS A 120 16.58 0.91 24.28
N LYS A 121 17.02 -0.21 23.68
CA LYS A 121 17.80 -1.25 24.37
C LYS A 121 19.32 -1.07 24.29
N THR A 122 19.82 -0.05 23.57
CA THR A 122 21.26 0.19 23.35
C THR A 122 21.78 1.41 24.13
N VAL A 123 21.16 1.74 25.27
CA VAL A 123 21.63 2.80 26.19
C VAL A 123 21.88 2.18 27.55
#